data_AF-M2PLH9-F1
#
_entry.id   AF-M2PLH9-F1
#
_cell.length_a   1.000
_cell.length_b   1.000
_cell.length_c   1.000
_cell.angle_alpha   90.00
_cell.angle_beta   90.00
_cell.angle_gamma   90.00
#
_symmetry.space_group_name_H-M   'P 1'
#
loop_
_entity.id
_entity.type
_entity.pdbx_description
1 polymer ?
#
loop_
_entity_poly.entity_id
_entity_poly.type
_entity_poly.pdbx_seq_one_letter_code
_entity_poly.pdbx_strand_id
1 'polypeptide(L)'
;IPLYVTSATLPTLILSDVTDLLHLRPNNTNHIFRSNDCPNIANSVRKMCHAVDLFQDLNFLILNNFKDGNPLPSKFLIFFNSIREAKMATYYL
;
A
#
# COMPACT_ATOMS: atom_id res chain seq x y z
N ILE A 1 31.90 -2.64 16.40
CA ILE A 1 30.94 -1.59 15.99
C ILE A 1 29.56 -2.22 16.01
N PRO A 2 28.55 -1.62 16.65
CA PRO A 2 27.18 -2.14 16.62
C PRO A 2 26.62 -2.07 15.20
N LEU A 3 25.93 -3.13 14.76
CA LEU A 3 25.28 -3.21 13.45
C LEU A 3 23.77 -3.23 13.63
N TYR A 4 23.07 -2.39 12.88
CA TYR A 4 21.62 -2.31 12.87
C TYR A 4 21.11 -2.65 11.47
N VAL A 5 20.15 -3.58 11.40
CA VAL A 5 19.51 -4.00 10.17
C VAL A 5 18.02 -3.69 10.30
N THR A 6 17.47 -3.00 9.30
CA THR A 6 16.04 -2.68 9.24
C THR A 6 15.46 -3.28 7.97
N SER A 7 14.26 -3.84 8.11
CA SER A 7 13.46 -4.31 6.97
C SER A 7 11.98 -4.18 7.28
N ALA A 8 11.18 -3.87 6.26
CA ALA A 8 9.73 -3.88 6.36
C ALA A 8 9.17 -5.31 6.39
N THR A 9 9.84 -6.24 5.71
CA THR A 9 9.49 -7.66 5.72
C THR A 9 10.74 -8.48 5.97
N LEU A 10 10.67 -9.38 6.94
CA LEU A 10 11.81 -10.24 7.27
C LEU A 10 11.31 -11.64 7.67
N PRO A 11 10.81 -12.43 6.70
CA PRO A 11 10.42 -13.81 6.96
C PRO A 11 11.58 -14.59 7.56
N THR A 12 11.28 -15.62 8.36
CA THR A 12 12.29 -16.36 9.14
C THR A 12 13.45 -16.90 8.29
N LEU A 13 13.17 -17.35 7.06
CA LEU A 13 14.21 -17.83 6.14
C LEU A 13 15.19 -16.71 5.77
N ILE A 14 14.67 -15.55 5.37
CA ILE A 14 15.48 -14.38 5.01
C ILE A 14 16.22 -13.82 6.22
N LEU A 15 15.59 -13.87 7.42
CA LEU A 15 16.26 -13.49 8.66
C LEU A 15 17.49 -14.36 8.92
N SER A 16 17.39 -15.68 8.69
CA SER A 16 18.53 -16.61 8.84
C SER A 16 19.64 -16.23 7.87
N ASP A 17 19.31 -16.09 6.59
CA ASP A 17 20.29 -15.75 5.56
C ASP A 17 21.00 -14.42 5.85
N VAL A 18 20.25 -13.39 6.28
CA VAL A 18 20.80 -12.08 6.66
C VAL A 18 21.66 -12.18 7.93
N THR A 19 21.25 -13.00 8.90
CA THR A 19 22.01 -13.24 10.14
C THR A 19 23.35 -13.87 9.82
N ASP A 20 23.36 -14.90 8.96
CA ASP A 20 24.56 -15.60 8.54
C ASP A 20 25.46 -14.71 7.67
N LEU A 21 24.89 -14.05 6.65
CA LEU A 21 25.65 -13.19 5.73
C LEU A 21 26.35 -12.02 6.44
N LEU A 22 25.66 -11.41 7.39
CA LEU A 22 26.19 -10.26 8.13
C LEU A 22 26.93 -10.66 9.40
N HIS A 23 27.08 -11.96 9.66
CA HIS A 23 27.66 -12.52 10.88
C HIS A 23 27.07 -11.90 12.16
N LEU A 24 25.74 -11.71 12.17
CA LEU A 24 25.02 -11.25 13.35
C LEU A 24 25.16 -12.30 14.45
N ARG A 25 25.46 -11.87 15.68
CA ARG A 25 25.75 -12.78 16.78
C ARG A 25 24.43 -13.30 17.35
N PRO A 26 24.08 -14.60 17.24
CA PRO A 26 22.75 -15.09 17.64
C PRO A 26 22.42 -14.80 19.11
N ASN A 27 23.42 -14.91 19.99
CA ASN A 27 23.26 -14.68 21.43
C ASN A 27 23.42 -13.21 21.86
N ASN A 28 23.65 -12.30 20.92
CA ASN A 28 23.88 -10.88 21.20
C ASN A 28 23.24 -9.98 20.12
N THR A 29 22.17 -10.45 19.49
CA THR A 29 21.38 -9.71 18.51
C THR A 29 19.96 -9.57 19.05
N ASN A 30 19.48 -8.33 19.14
CA ASN A 30 18.12 -8.05 19.56
C ASN A 30 17.22 -7.95 18.33
N HIS A 31 16.15 -8.76 18.30
CA HIS A 31 15.15 -8.70 17.24
C HIS A 31 13.95 -7.87 17.70
N ILE A 32 13.61 -6.83 16.95
CA ILE A 32 12.46 -5.97 17.20
C ILE A 32 11.49 -6.15 16.05
N PHE A 33 10.35 -6.80 16.31
CA PHE A 33 9.27 -6.95 15.33
C PHE A 33 8.11 -6.03 15.70
N ARG A 34 7.52 -5.40 14.68
CA ARG A 34 6.31 -4.59 14.81
C ARG A 34 5.18 -5.30 14.07
N SER A 35 4.01 -5.39 14.69
CA SER A 35 2.83 -5.87 13.98
C SER A 35 2.51 -4.93 12.82
N ASN A 36 2.05 -5.52 11.71
CA ASN A 36 1.48 -4.79 10.58
C ASN A 36 0.00 -4.42 10.80
N ASP A 37 -0.59 -4.80 11.94
CA ASP A 37 -1.97 -4.46 12.26
C ASP A 37 -2.16 -2.94 12.37
N CYS A 38 -3.06 -2.42 11.54
CA CYS A 38 -3.45 -1.01 11.51
C CYS A 38 -4.96 -0.92 11.80
N PRO A 39 -5.39 -0.88 13.07
CA PRO A 39 -6.81 -0.96 13.44
C PRO A 39 -7.64 0.24 12.96
N ASN A 40 -6.98 1.33 12.58
CA ASN A 40 -7.60 2.53 11.99
C ASN A 40 -7.84 2.41 10.47
N ILE A 41 -7.47 1.29 9.83
CA ILE A 41 -7.67 1.04 8.41
C ILE A 41 -8.72 -0.06 8.23
N ALA A 42 -9.85 0.30 7.63
CA ALA A 42 -10.88 -0.67 7.24
C ALA A 42 -10.56 -1.27 5.86
N ASN A 43 -10.35 -2.58 5.80
CA ASN A 43 -10.11 -3.28 4.55
C ASN A 43 -11.43 -3.77 3.95
N SER A 44 -11.64 -3.53 2.65
CA SER A 44 -12.79 -4.04 1.92
C SER A 44 -12.39 -4.51 0.53
N VAL A 45 -13.07 -5.54 0.04
CA VAL A 45 -12.89 -6.07 -1.33
C VAL A 45 -14.19 -5.89 -2.06
N ARG A 46 -14.14 -5.24 -3.23
CA ARG A 46 -15.30 -5.05 -4.11
C ARG A 46 -14.99 -5.70 -5.46
N LYS A 47 -15.94 -6.50 -5.96
CA LYS A 47 -15.84 -7.08 -7.30
C LYS A 47 -16.00 -5.96 -8.33
N MET A 48 -15.15 -5.94 -9.35
CA MET A 48 -15.34 -5.06 -10.51
C MET A 48 -16.55 -5.55 -11.32
N CYS A 49 -17.47 -4.64 -11.60
CA CYS A 49 -18.71 -4.90 -12.32
C CYS A 49 -18.67 -4.41 -13.76
N HIS A 50 -17.76 -3.47 -14.05
CA HIS A 50 -17.62 -2.86 -15.37
C HIS A 50 -16.26 -3.21 -15.99
N ALA A 51 -16.09 -2.93 -17.28
CA ALA A 51 -14.79 -3.07 -17.93
C ALA A 51 -13.78 -2.10 -17.29
N VAL A 52 -12.56 -2.56 -17.07
CA VAL A 52 -11.54 -1.85 -16.28
C VAL A 52 -11.18 -0.50 -16.88
N ASP A 53 -11.21 -0.39 -18.21
CA ASP A 53 -10.91 0.82 -18.97
C ASP A 53 -12.02 1.88 -18.93
N LEU A 54 -13.21 1.53 -18.41
CA LEU A 54 -14.31 2.48 -18.22
C LEU A 54 -14.26 3.22 -16.88
N PHE A 55 -13.47 2.74 -15.92
CA PHE A 55 -13.29 3.33 -14.58
C PHE A 55 -14.58 3.55 -13.75
N GLN A 56 -15.74 3.08 -14.22
CA GLN A 56 -17.05 3.31 -13.60
C GLN A 56 -17.17 2.77 -12.17
N ASP A 57 -16.44 1.70 -11.86
CA ASP A 57 -16.38 1.14 -10.51
C ASP A 57 -15.67 2.08 -9.50
N LEU A 58 -14.99 3.14 -9.96
CA LEU A 58 -14.37 4.17 -9.13
C LEU A 58 -15.31 5.35 -8.80
N ASN A 59 -16.52 5.39 -9.36
CA ASN A 59 -17.46 6.50 -9.16
C ASN A 59 -17.86 6.74 -7.70
N PHE A 60 -17.65 5.78 -6.80
CA PHE A 60 -17.89 5.99 -5.37
C PHE A 60 -16.89 6.96 -4.71
N LEU A 61 -15.76 7.26 -5.36
CA LEU A 61 -14.71 8.13 -4.81
C LEU A 61 -15.07 9.62 -4.91
N ILE A 62 -15.90 9.99 -5.88
CA ILE A 62 -16.32 11.38 -6.12
C ILE A 62 -17.84 11.43 -5.95
N LEU A 63 -18.35 12.48 -5.31
CA LEU A 63 -19.78 12.66 -5.18
C LEU A 63 -20.42 12.79 -6.57
N ASN A 64 -21.48 12.02 -6.83
CA ASN A 64 -22.27 12.16 -8.05
C ASN A 64 -22.68 13.62 -8.23
N ASN A 65 -22.38 14.20 -9.40
CA ASN A 65 -22.60 15.61 -9.74
C ASN A 65 -21.70 16.61 -8.99
N PHE A 66 -20.40 16.31 -8.83
CA PHE A 66 -19.42 17.30 -8.41
C PHE A 66 -19.48 18.53 -9.35
N LYS A 67 -19.62 19.72 -8.76
CA LYS A 67 -19.71 21.02 -9.45
C LYS A 67 -18.74 21.98 -8.82
N ASP A 68 -18.32 22.98 -9.58
CA ASP A 68 -17.53 24.10 -9.07
C ASP A 68 -18.25 24.76 -7.88
N GLY A 69 -17.55 24.85 -6.75
CA GLY A 69 -18.08 25.33 -5.47
C GLY A 69 -18.42 24.23 -4.46
N ASN A 70 -18.45 22.96 -4.85
CA ASN A 70 -18.59 21.86 -3.90
C ASN A 70 -17.31 21.67 -3.05
N PRO A 71 -17.44 21.17 -1.80
CA PRO A 71 -16.28 20.79 -1.01
C PRO A 71 -15.51 19.67 -1.71
N LEU A 72 -14.18 19.81 -1.72
CA LEU A 72 -13.29 18.82 -2.31
C LEU A 72 -13.52 17.44 -1.66
N PRO A 73 -13.44 16.34 -2.44
CA PRO A 73 -13.39 15.01 -1.87
C PRO A 73 -12.29 14.88 -0.82
N SER A 74 -12.50 13.97 0.14
CA SER A 74 -11.43 13.60 1.08
C SER A 74 -10.22 13.09 0.30
N LYS A 75 -9.00 13.37 0.77
CA LYS A 75 -7.78 12.92 0.10
C LYS A 75 -7.79 11.40 -0.05
N PHE A 76 -7.57 10.93 -1.27
CA PHE A 76 -7.48 9.51 -1.58
C PHE A 76 -6.29 9.23 -2.52
N LEU A 77 -5.91 7.96 -2.62
CA LEU A 77 -4.86 7.47 -3.51
C LEU A 77 -5.37 6.22 -4.22
N ILE A 78 -5.17 6.16 -5.53
CA ILE A 78 -5.51 5.01 -6.36
C ILE A 78 -4.22 4.48 -6.99
N PHE A 79 -3.99 3.18 -6.86
CA PHE A 79 -2.88 2.50 -7.51
C PHE A 79 -3.37 1.82 -8.79
N PHE A 80 -2.66 2.04 -9.89
CA PHE A 80 -2.89 1.39 -11.18
C PHE A 80 -1.66 0.59 -11.58
N ASN A 81 -1.84 -0.40 -12.47
CA ASN A 81 -0.75 -1.26 -12.92
C ASN A 81 0.16 -0.58 -13.95
N SER A 82 -0.31 0.51 -14.58
CA SER A 82 0.49 1.29 -15.53
C SER A 82 0.26 2.78 -15.43
N ILE A 83 1.28 3.55 -15.82
CA ILE A 83 1.20 5.02 -15.96
C ILE A 83 0.09 5.40 -16.95
N ARG A 84 -0.11 4.60 -18.01
CA ARG A 84 -1.15 4.83 -19.01
C ARG A 84 -2.54 4.77 -18.39
N GLU A 85 -2.83 3.72 -17.61
CA GLU A 85 -4.11 3.58 -16.89
C GLU A 85 -4.32 4.72 -15.89
N ALA A 86 -3.29 5.04 -15.10
CA ALA A 86 -3.36 6.16 -14.15
C ALA A 86 -3.70 7.47 -14.86
N LYS A 87 -3.06 7.76 -16.00
CA LYS A 87 -3.37 8.94 -16.81
C LYS A 87 -4.79 8.93 -17.34
N MET A 88 -5.28 7.79 -17.84
CA MET A 88 -6.66 7.68 -18.33
C MET A 88 -7.68 7.91 -17.21
N ALA A 89 -7.43 7.38 -16.02
CA ALA A 89 -8.28 7.60 -14.86
C ALA A 89 -8.35 9.08 -14.46
N THR A 90 -7.26 9.86 -14.61
CA THR A 90 -7.30 11.32 -14.35
C THR A 90 -8.13 12.12 -15.34
N TYR A 91 -8.43 11.58 -16.52
CA TYR A 91 -9.38 12.20 -17.45
C TYR A 91 -10.82 11.81 -17.17
N TYR A 92 -11.03 10.68 -16.50
CA TYR A 92 -12.35 10.17 -16.15
C TYR A 92 -12.88 10.79 -14.85
N LEU A 93 -12.03 10.85 -13.83
CA LEU A 93 -12.30 11.41 -12.49
C LEU A 93 -12.17 12.92 -12.48
#